data_AF-A0A1C7W5H6-F1
#
_entry.id   AF-A0A1C7W5H6-F1
#
_cell.length_a   1.000
_cell.length_b   1.000
_cell.length_c   1.000
_cell.angle_alpha   90.00
_cell.angle_beta   90.00
_cell.angle_gamma   90.00
#
_symmetry.space_group_name_H-M   'P 1'
#
loop_
_entity.id
_entity.type
_entity.pdbx_description
1 polymer ?
#
loop_
_entity_poly.entity_id
_entity_poly.type
_entity_poly.pdbx_seq_one_letter_code
_entity_poly.pdbx_strand_id
1 'polypeptide(L)'
;MSILRKVKYLSKYIDQFSFALLNVGTIFFISKFLASDQAAKYVLVSSYASFSLIVIVAIVISPYWIFSADTNKRYENFIFSFYATLGISILCGSVLGGLFTINSGSYTSGALILALSIAYPVYDFLRRSLYVHHGEFVSAICSALLCFFVAILYLILNYLDVSVFEVYVIVLISFIAIANLVMYKFNIHLIDSSIKKVKISYRAKSSDYWSLGKWSAGSMTCFWMATQGLFIILSKHISDEQLVTTRLCLSITGIIAIYFTALENNLMPSLRKQFINKQYDNILVVRKSYYIKGFLFSASMSLIIALFYNLFFQNGIFIFAILCCYQIFSGLLKFESYFLKVLQKHNVVFLSNFVALVATLIFGYLLGVENDYVLALMILFNGIVCSMFYLFFSKFLSSNGGKYV
;
A
#
# COMPACT_ATOMS: atom_id res chain seq x y z
N MET A 1 4.91 30.04 -14.87
CA MET A 1 5.51 28.69 -14.64
C MET A 1 5.65 28.00 -15.99
N SER A 2 6.86 27.61 -16.42
CA SER A 2 7.10 27.03 -17.76
C SER A 2 6.37 25.69 -17.96
N ILE A 3 6.01 25.37 -19.20
CA ILE A 3 5.28 24.14 -19.59
C ILE A 3 6.02 22.89 -19.06
N LEU A 4 7.35 22.85 -19.18
CA LEU A 4 8.18 21.75 -18.68
C LEU A 4 8.07 21.52 -17.17
N ARG A 5 7.95 22.60 -16.37
CA ARG A 5 7.75 22.49 -14.91
C ARG A 5 6.36 21.94 -14.58
N LYS A 6 5.33 22.32 -15.34
CA LYS A 6 3.97 21.77 -15.17
C LYS A 6 3.94 20.27 -15.50
N VAL A 7 4.58 19.85 -16.59
CA VAL A 7 4.67 18.43 -16.98
C VAL A 7 5.36 17.61 -15.90
N LYS A 8 6.52 18.03 -15.39
CA LYS A 8 7.23 17.32 -14.30
C LYS A 8 6.41 17.20 -13.02
N TYR A 9 5.65 18.24 -12.66
CA TYR A 9 4.76 18.21 -11.50
C TYR A 9 3.63 17.20 -11.69
N LEU A 10 2.99 17.19 -12.86
CA LEU A 10 1.92 16.25 -13.20
C LEU A 10 2.39 14.79 -13.25
N SER A 11 3.63 14.53 -13.67
CA SER A 11 4.20 13.19 -13.73
C SER A 11 4.13 12.44 -12.39
N LYS A 12 4.33 13.12 -11.25
CA LYS A 12 4.21 12.49 -9.92
C LYS A 12 2.82 11.94 -9.65
N TYR A 13 1.79 12.70 -10.06
CA TYR A 13 0.40 12.30 -9.87
C TYR A 13 -0.01 11.21 -10.85
N ILE A 14 0.41 11.31 -12.12
CA ILE A 14 0.15 10.28 -13.13
C ILE A 14 0.75 8.94 -12.68
N ASP A 15 1.99 8.95 -12.19
CA ASP A 15 2.63 7.72 -11.72
C ASP A 15 1.88 7.07 -10.53
N GLN A 16 1.54 7.86 -9.51
CA GLN A 16 0.83 7.36 -8.34
C GLN A 16 -0.59 6.90 -8.68
N PHE A 17 -1.28 7.62 -9.57
CA PHE A 17 -2.60 7.25 -10.06
C PHE A 17 -2.55 5.95 -10.87
N SER A 18 -1.60 5.82 -11.80
CA SER A 18 -1.41 4.61 -12.59
C SER A 18 -1.08 3.41 -11.69
N PHE A 19 -0.15 3.55 -10.74
CA PHE A 19 0.16 2.48 -9.80
C PHE A 19 -1.06 2.02 -9.00
N ALA A 20 -1.88 2.97 -8.54
CA ALA A 20 -3.12 2.66 -7.85
C ALA A 20 -4.15 2.00 -8.79
N LEU A 21 -4.28 2.50 -10.01
CA LEU A 21 -5.19 1.98 -11.02
C LEU A 21 -4.83 0.54 -11.41
N LEU A 22 -3.54 0.18 -11.42
CA LEU A 22 -3.11 -1.19 -11.64
C LEU A 22 -3.66 -2.15 -10.58
N ASN A 23 -3.80 -1.71 -9.32
CA ASN A 23 -4.35 -2.53 -8.24
C ASN A 23 -5.89 -2.49 -8.22
N VAL A 24 -6.48 -1.29 -8.25
CA VAL A 24 -7.95 -1.13 -8.20
C VAL A 24 -8.61 -1.63 -9.48
N GLY A 25 -8.04 -1.31 -10.64
CA GLY A 25 -8.56 -1.68 -11.95
C GLY A 25 -8.49 -3.17 -12.23
N THR A 26 -7.42 -3.87 -11.82
CA THR A 26 -7.34 -5.32 -11.97
C THR A 26 -8.36 -6.04 -11.09
N ILE A 27 -8.51 -5.65 -9.82
CA ILE A 27 -9.55 -6.19 -8.93
C ILE A 27 -10.94 -5.89 -9.48
N PHE A 28 -11.20 -4.67 -9.96
CA PHE A 28 -12.47 -4.30 -10.59
C PHE A 28 -12.79 -5.20 -11.78
N PHE A 29 -11.82 -5.37 -12.68
CA PHE A 29 -11.99 -6.18 -13.89
C PHE A 29 -12.29 -7.64 -13.52
N ILE A 30 -11.45 -8.24 -12.68
CA ILE A 30 -11.59 -9.63 -12.26
C ILE A 30 -12.92 -9.87 -11.55
N SER A 31 -13.35 -8.96 -10.67
CA SER A 31 -14.62 -9.08 -9.94
C SER A 31 -15.84 -8.93 -10.84
N LYS A 32 -15.71 -8.31 -12.01
CA LYS A 32 -16.82 -8.11 -12.95
C LYS A 32 -16.93 -9.22 -14.00
N PHE A 33 -15.80 -9.69 -14.49
CA PHE A 33 -15.74 -10.54 -15.69
C PHE A 33 -15.42 -12.01 -15.39
N LEU A 34 -14.88 -12.33 -14.21
CA LEU A 34 -14.71 -13.72 -13.77
C LEU A 34 -15.84 -14.16 -12.85
N ALA A 35 -16.11 -15.47 -12.85
CA ALA A 35 -16.96 -16.10 -11.85
C ALA A 35 -16.37 -15.93 -10.44
N SER A 36 -17.24 -15.88 -9.42
CA SER A 36 -16.85 -15.57 -8.04
C SER A 36 -15.77 -16.50 -7.49
N ASP A 37 -15.77 -17.79 -7.86
CA ASP A 37 -14.76 -18.76 -7.42
C ASP A 37 -13.37 -18.45 -7.99
N GLN A 38 -13.30 -18.03 -9.26
CA GLN A 38 -12.05 -17.64 -9.92
C GLN A 38 -11.55 -16.28 -9.42
N ALA A 39 -12.47 -15.33 -9.25
CA ALA A 39 -12.16 -14.03 -8.67
C ALA A 39 -11.66 -14.17 -7.22
N ALA A 40 -12.26 -15.05 -6.40
CA ALA A 40 -11.83 -15.28 -5.03
C ALA A 40 -10.40 -15.83 -4.96
N LYS A 41 -10.04 -16.77 -5.85
CA LYS A 41 -8.65 -17.27 -5.96
C LYS A 41 -7.67 -16.16 -6.33
N TYR A 42 -8.02 -15.27 -7.27
CA TYR A 42 -7.22 -14.09 -7.60
C TYR A 42 -7.03 -13.18 -6.38
N VAL A 43 -8.11 -12.91 -5.63
CA VAL A 43 -8.05 -12.10 -4.42
C VAL A 43 -7.14 -12.74 -3.38
N LEU A 44 -7.19 -14.06 -3.19
CA LEU A 44 -6.32 -14.75 -2.25
C LEU A 44 -4.85 -14.65 -2.65
N VAL A 45 -4.53 -15.01 -3.90
CA VAL A 45 -3.16 -14.96 -4.42
C VAL A 45 -2.58 -13.54 -4.31
N SER A 46 -3.36 -12.52 -4.68
CA SER A 46 -2.93 -11.12 -4.55
C SER A 46 -2.80 -10.66 -3.09
N SER A 47 -3.68 -11.12 -2.19
CA SER A 47 -3.62 -10.81 -0.77
C SER A 47 -2.35 -11.38 -0.12
N TYR A 48 -2.02 -12.64 -0.39
CA TYR A 48 -0.76 -13.24 0.04
C TYR A 48 0.44 -12.43 -0.48
N ALA A 49 0.52 -12.18 -1.78
CA ALA A 49 1.65 -11.48 -2.38
C ALA A 49 1.85 -10.04 -1.86
N SER A 50 0.76 -9.36 -1.48
CA SER A 50 0.81 -7.98 -0.96
C SER A 50 1.60 -7.84 0.36
N PHE A 51 1.78 -8.92 1.12
CA PHE A 51 2.61 -8.90 2.33
C PHE A 51 4.06 -8.52 2.03
N SER A 52 4.64 -9.14 0.98
CA SER A 52 6.01 -8.88 0.55
C SER A 52 6.23 -7.39 0.26
N LEU A 53 5.28 -6.76 -0.45
CA LEU A 53 5.32 -5.33 -0.76
C LEU A 53 5.43 -4.46 0.50
N ILE A 54 4.65 -4.77 1.53
CA ILE A 54 4.65 -3.99 2.77
C ILE A 54 5.97 -4.14 3.53
N VAL A 55 6.52 -5.34 3.60
CA VAL A 55 7.82 -5.60 4.24
C VAL A 55 8.93 -4.83 3.52
N ILE A 56 8.94 -4.85 2.18
CA ILE A 56 9.90 -4.10 1.36
C ILE A 56 9.73 -2.59 1.55
N VAL A 57 8.50 -2.08 1.59
CA VAL A 57 8.25 -0.64 1.82
C VAL A 57 8.85 -0.18 3.15
N ALA A 58 8.70 -0.99 4.21
CA ALA A 58 9.16 -0.64 5.54
C ALA A 58 10.68 -0.79 5.72
N ILE A 59 11.26 -1.91 5.27
CA ILE A 59 12.64 -2.30 5.58
C ILE A 59 13.61 -1.80 4.51
N VAL A 60 13.17 -1.60 3.27
CA VAL A 60 14.07 -1.27 2.14
C VAL A 60 13.78 0.11 1.56
N ILE A 61 12.57 0.34 1.05
CA ILE A 61 12.23 1.59 0.32
C ILE A 61 12.36 2.81 1.23
N SER A 62 11.80 2.74 2.45
CA SER A 62 11.82 3.87 3.38
C SER A 62 13.25 4.26 3.80
N PRO A 63 14.12 3.33 4.26
CA PRO A 63 15.53 3.64 4.50
C PRO A 63 16.29 4.07 3.24
N TYR A 64 16.02 3.47 2.07
CA TYR A 64 16.66 3.84 0.81
C TYR A 64 16.45 5.33 0.47
N TRP A 65 15.23 5.84 0.62
CA TRP A 65 14.94 7.27 0.41
C TRP A 65 15.73 8.18 1.36
N ILE A 66 15.91 7.77 2.61
CA ILE A 66 16.66 8.55 3.60
C ILE A 66 18.15 8.56 3.26
N PHE A 67 18.74 7.39 3.05
CA PHE A 67 20.18 7.28 2.85
C PHE A 67 20.64 7.75 1.46
N SER A 68 19.78 7.70 0.45
CA SER A 68 20.11 8.13 -0.92
C SER A 68 19.93 9.63 -1.16
N ALA A 69 19.59 10.39 -0.12
CA ALA A 69 19.67 11.85 -0.15
C ALA A 69 21.11 12.33 -0.39
N ASP A 70 22.10 11.62 0.16
CA ASP A 70 23.52 11.84 -0.12
C ASP A 70 23.88 11.35 -1.53
N THR A 71 24.16 12.30 -2.43
CA THR A 71 24.47 12.05 -3.85
C THR A 71 25.63 11.08 -4.03
N ASN A 72 26.62 11.11 -3.14
CA ASN A 72 27.85 10.32 -3.25
C ASN A 72 27.62 8.84 -2.94
N LYS A 73 26.54 8.50 -2.22
CA LYS A 73 26.20 7.13 -1.81
C LYS A 73 25.06 6.52 -2.60
N ARG A 74 24.49 7.26 -3.57
CA ARG A 74 23.29 6.82 -4.32
C ARG A 74 23.47 5.49 -5.03
N TYR A 75 24.60 5.29 -5.72
CA TYR A 75 24.89 4.01 -6.39
C TYR A 75 24.95 2.85 -5.40
N GLU A 76 25.74 3.02 -4.33
CA GLU A 76 25.93 2.02 -3.29
C GLU A 76 24.59 1.68 -2.60
N ASN A 77 23.74 2.67 -2.34
CA ASN A 77 22.43 2.48 -1.73
C ASN A 77 21.44 1.82 -2.68
N PHE A 78 21.47 2.18 -3.96
CA PHE A 78 20.62 1.57 -4.98
C PHE A 78 20.93 0.09 -5.14
N ILE A 79 22.21 -0.27 -5.32
CA ILE A 79 22.63 -1.66 -5.49
C ILE A 79 22.28 -2.50 -4.26
N PHE A 80 22.61 -2.01 -3.06
CA PHE A 80 22.24 -2.70 -1.82
C PHE A 80 20.73 -2.92 -1.72
N SER A 81 19.93 -1.86 -1.95
CA SER A 81 18.48 -1.91 -1.79
C SER A 81 17.80 -2.76 -2.87
N PHE A 82 18.33 -2.78 -4.08
CA PHE A 82 17.84 -3.64 -5.15
C PHE A 82 18.02 -5.12 -4.78
N TYR A 83 19.22 -5.52 -4.35
CA TYR A 83 19.48 -6.90 -3.92
C TYR A 83 18.73 -7.26 -2.63
N ALA A 84 18.60 -6.34 -1.68
CA ALA A 84 17.77 -6.55 -0.50
C ALA A 84 16.29 -6.73 -0.86
N THR A 85 15.78 -5.94 -1.82
CA THR A 85 14.42 -6.08 -2.33
C THR A 85 14.21 -7.45 -2.94
N LEU A 86 15.11 -7.90 -3.82
CA LEU A 86 15.03 -9.24 -4.42
C LEU A 86 15.11 -10.34 -3.36
N GLY A 87 16.10 -10.30 -2.48
CA GLY A 87 16.33 -11.34 -1.48
C GLY A 87 15.17 -11.48 -0.50
N ILE A 88 14.67 -10.37 0.06
CA ILE A 88 13.53 -10.38 0.97
C ILE A 88 12.25 -10.78 0.23
N SER A 89 12.05 -10.31 -1.01
CA SER A 89 10.87 -10.68 -1.80
C SER A 89 10.82 -12.17 -2.14
N ILE A 90 11.96 -12.76 -2.50
CA ILE A 90 12.08 -14.21 -2.74
C ILE A 90 11.80 -14.95 -1.43
N LEU A 91 12.41 -14.55 -0.31
CA LEU A 91 12.18 -15.18 0.98
C LEU A 91 10.70 -15.15 1.40
N CYS A 92 10.08 -13.96 1.38
CA CYS A 92 8.66 -13.80 1.69
C CYS A 92 7.79 -14.60 0.72
N GLY A 93 8.05 -14.50 -0.59
CA GLY A 93 7.31 -15.22 -1.61
C GLY A 93 7.39 -16.73 -1.49
N SER A 94 8.57 -17.28 -1.17
CA SER A 94 8.77 -18.72 -0.98
C SER A 94 8.05 -19.23 0.26
N VAL A 95 8.10 -18.48 1.38
CA VAL A 95 7.37 -18.85 2.60
C VAL A 95 5.86 -18.81 2.35
N LEU A 96 5.35 -17.72 1.77
CA LEU A 96 3.91 -17.53 1.55
C LEU A 96 3.37 -18.48 0.48
N GLY A 97 4.09 -18.67 -0.63
CA GLY A 97 3.74 -19.62 -1.68
C GLY A 97 3.78 -21.06 -1.18
N GLY A 98 4.76 -21.41 -0.34
CA GLY A 98 4.86 -22.71 0.32
C GLY A 98 3.69 -22.96 1.28
N LEU A 99 3.37 -22.00 2.15
CA LEU A 99 2.22 -22.08 3.06
C LEU A 99 0.90 -22.23 2.29
N PHE A 100 0.72 -21.48 1.20
CA PHE A 100 -0.46 -21.61 0.35
C PHE A 100 -0.54 -23.00 -0.29
N THR A 101 0.57 -23.49 -0.83
CA THR A 101 0.64 -24.81 -1.46
C THR A 101 0.28 -25.92 -0.48
N ILE A 102 0.80 -25.87 0.76
CA ILE A 102 0.48 -26.83 1.82
C ILE A 102 -1.02 -26.80 2.15
N ASN A 103 -1.61 -25.60 2.23
CA ASN A 103 -3.01 -25.44 2.65
C ASN A 103 -4.05 -25.72 1.56
N SER A 104 -3.68 -25.58 0.29
CA SER A 104 -4.59 -25.67 -0.86
C SER A 104 -4.31 -26.83 -1.82
N GLY A 105 -3.10 -27.41 -1.77
CA GLY A 105 -2.63 -28.40 -2.74
C GLY A 105 -2.25 -27.82 -4.12
N SER A 106 -2.38 -26.51 -4.36
CA SER A 106 -2.12 -25.90 -5.67
C SER A 106 -0.70 -25.34 -5.79
N TYR A 107 0.20 -26.12 -6.40
CA TYR A 107 1.57 -25.68 -6.72
C TYR A 107 1.59 -24.47 -7.67
N THR A 108 0.68 -24.44 -8.65
CA THR A 108 0.57 -23.33 -9.60
C THR A 108 0.29 -22.02 -8.87
N SER A 109 -0.70 -22.00 -7.97
CA SER A 109 -1.03 -20.80 -7.19
C SER A 109 0.10 -20.40 -6.24
N GLY A 110 0.79 -21.37 -5.63
CA GLY A 110 2.00 -21.11 -4.83
C GLY A 110 3.11 -20.43 -5.63
N ALA A 111 3.35 -20.88 -6.86
CA ALA A 111 4.31 -20.26 -7.77
C ALA A 111 3.89 -18.85 -8.21
N LEU A 112 2.60 -18.62 -8.46
CA LEU A 112 2.06 -17.29 -8.77
C LEU A 112 2.22 -16.31 -7.60
N ILE A 113 2.01 -16.77 -6.35
CA ILE A 113 2.27 -15.98 -5.14
C ILE A 113 3.74 -15.58 -5.06
N LEU A 114 4.67 -16.51 -5.29
CA LEU A 114 6.10 -16.22 -5.32
C LEU A 114 6.43 -15.17 -6.39
N ALA A 115 5.94 -15.37 -7.61
CA ALA A 115 6.22 -14.48 -8.73
C ALA A 115 5.68 -13.06 -8.50
N LEU A 116 4.43 -12.91 -8.02
CA LEU A 116 3.87 -11.61 -7.64
C LEU A 116 4.61 -10.97 -6.47
N SER A 117 5.01 -11.77 -5.48
CA SER A 117 5.78 -11.30 -4.31
C SER A 117 7.14 -10.73 -4.68
N ILE A 118 7.65 -11.04 -5.88
CA ILE A 118 8.87 -10.47 -6.46
C ILE A 118 8.53 -9.30 -7.40
N ALA A 119 7.60 -9.53 -8.33
CA ALA A 119 7.30 -8.57 -9.39
C ALA A 119 6.85 -7.21 -8.84
N TYR A 120 5.87 -7.19 -7.93
CA TYR A 120 5.31 -5.96 -7.37
C TYR A 120 6.30 -5.17 -6.50
N PRO A 121 7.01 -5.79 -5.53
CA PRO A 121 7.91 -5.02 -4.66
C PRO A 121 9.15 -4.51 -5.39
N VAL A 122 9.68 -5.27 -6.35
CA VAL A 122 10.77 -4.80 -7.23
C VAL A 122 10.29 -3.62 -8.07
N TYR A 123 9.08 -3.69 -8.61
CA TYR A 123 8.47 -2.60 -9.35
C TYR A 123 8.29 -1.34 -8.49
N ASP A 124 7.71 -1.45 -7.30
CA ASP A 124 7.53 -0.30 -6.42
C ASP A 124 8.88 0.31 -5.98
N PHE A 125 9.89 -0.52 -5.71
CA PHE A 125 11.25 -0.04 -5.41
C PHE A 125 11.85 0.72 -6.59
N LEU A 126 11.88 0.14 -7.79
CA LEU A 126 12.48 0.75 -8.98
C LEU A 126 11.76 2.03 -9.42
N ARG A 127 10.42 2.06 -9.29
CA ARG A 127 9.57 3.23 -9.52
C ARG A 127 9.96 4.37 -8.57
N ARG A 128 10.02 4.08 -7.27
CA ARG A 128 10.36 5.06 -6.22
C ARG A 128 11.82 5.47 -6.20
N SER A 129 12.74 4.66 -6.73
CA SER A 129 14.14 5.03 -6.85
C SER A 129 14.37 6.08 -7.91
N LEU A 130 13.60 6.07 -9.01
CA LEU A 130 13.65 7.12 -10.02
C LEU A 130 13.35 8.52 -9.43
N TYR A 131 12.52 8.61 -8.38
CA TYR A 131 12.23 9.88 -7.73
C TYR A 131 13.46 10.51 -7.05
N VAL A 132 14.38 9.69 -6.53
CA VAL A 132 15.65 10.16 -5.95
C VAL A 132 16.55 10.81 -7.00
N HIS A 133 16.38 10.40 -8.27
CA HIS A 133 17.16 10.84 -9.41
C HIS A 133 16.43 11.85 -10.33
N HIS A 134 15.30 12.41 -9.89
CA HIS A 134 14.46 13.29 -10.72
C HIS A 134 13.96 12.65 -12.04
N GLY A 135 13.78 11.33 -12.02
CA GLY A 135 13.25 10.51 -13.12
C GLY A 135 11.73 10.33 -13.09
N GLU A 136 10.96 11.25 -12.48
CA GLU A 136 9.52 11.07 -12.26
C GLU A 136 8.72 10.95 -13.56
N PHE A 137 9.19 11.58 -14.64
CA PHE A 137 8.59 11.47 -15.96
C PHE A 137 8.68 10.05 -16.54
N VAL A 138 9.86 9.42 -16.42
CA VAL A 138 10.09 8.03 -16.88
C VAL A 138 9.21 7.08 -16.10
N SER A 139 9.14 7.27 -14.77
CA SER A 139 8.26 6.51 -13.88
C SER A 139 6.81 6.58 -14.37
N ALA A 140 6.28 7.79 -14.57
CA ALA A 140 4.91 8.01 -15.03
C ALA A 140 4.59 7.32 -16.36
N ILE A 141 5.48 7.43 -17.35
CA ILE A 141 5.28 6.78 -18.66
C ILE A 141 5.25 5.26 -18.50
N CYS A 142 6.22 4.68 -17.79
CA CYS A 142 6.28 3.24 -17.60
C CYS A 142 5.03 2.72 -16.87
N SER A 143 4.58 3.42 -15.83
CA SER A 143 3.37 3.07 -15.07
C SER A 143 2.09 3.20 -15.90
N ALA A 144 1.98 4.25 -16.71
CA ALA A 144 0.82 4.45 -17.59
C ALA A 144 0.77 3.39 -18.71
N LEU A 145 1.91 3.10 -19.34
CA LEU A 145 2.01 2.05 -20.36
C LEU A 145 1.70 0.67 -19.77
N LEU A 146 2.23 0.36 -18.58
CA LEU A 146 1.92 -0.88 -17.87
C LEU A 146 0.40 -1.04 -17.68
N CYS A 147 -0.28 0.00 -17.17
CA CYS A 147 -1.73 -0.04 -16.98
C CYS A 147 -2.48 -0.22 -18.30
N PHE A 148 -2.07 0.51 -19.34
CA PHE A 148 -2.68 0.43 -20.66
C PHE A 148 -2.58 -0.98 -21.26
N PHE A 149 -1.38 -1.58 -21.26
CA PHE A 149 -1.17 -2.91 -21.80
C PHE A 149 -1.89 -4.00 -21.00
N VAL A 150 -1.87 -3.92 -19.66
CA VAL A 150 -2.59 -4.88 -18.81
C VAL A 150 -4.11 -4.77 -19.06
N ALA A 151 -4.66 -3.55 -19.15
CA ALA A 151 -6.08 -3.36 -19.42
C ALA A 151 -6.48 -3.91 -20.80
N ILE A 152 -5.71 -3.64 -21.85
CA ILE A 152 -5.96 -4.17 -23.20
C ILE A 152 -5.93 -5.69 -23.20
N LEU A 153 -4.93 -6.30 -22.56
CA LEU A 153 -4.83 -7.75 -22.54
C LEU A 153 -5.95 -8.39 -21.72
N TYR A 154 -6.37 -7.78 -20.63
CA TYR A 154 -7.52 -8.25 -19.87
C TYR A 154 -8.80 -8.19 -20.72
N LEU A 155 -8.99 -7.13 -21.51
CA LEU A 155 -10.10 -7.03 -22.46
C LEU A 155 -10.02 -8.09 -23.56
N ILE A 156 -8.82 -8.37 -24.09
CA ILE A 156 -8.61 -9.43 -25.09
C ILE A 156 -8.91 -10.81 -24.48
N LEU A 157 -8.40 -11.10 -23.28
CA LEU A 157 -8.68 -12.35 -22.57
C LEU A 157 -10.17 -12.55 -22.34
N ASN A 158 -10.88 -11.50 -21.94
CA ASN A 158 -12.33 -11.53 -21.80
C ASN A 158 -13.05 -11.75 -23.14
N TYR A 159 -12.60 -11.10 -24.23
CA TYR A 159 -13.16 -11.33 -25.57
C TYR A 159 -12.92 -12.76 -26.07
N LEU A 160 -11.85 -13.41 -25.60
CA LEU A 160 -11.53 -14.81 -25.90
C LEU A 160 -12.17 -15.80 -24.89
N ASP A 161 -13.09 -15.34 -24.05
CA ASP A 161 -13.77 -16.14 -23.02
C ASP A 161 -12.82 -16.88 -22.06
N VAL A 162 -11.63 -16.32 -21.79
CA VAL A 162 -10.70 -16.88 -20.82
C VAL A 162 -11.24 -16.63 -19.41
N SER A 163 -11.68 -17.70 -18.74
CA SER A 163 -12.28 -17.66 -17.41
C SER A 163 -11.33 -18.04 -16.26
N VAL A 164 -10.11 -18.50 -16.59
CA VAL A 164 -9.14 -19.03 -15.63
C VAL A 164 -8.29 -17.92 -15.03
N PHE A 165 -8.35 -17.71 -13.71
CA PHE A 165 -7.71 -16.57 -13.06
C PHE A 165 -6.18 -16.56 -13.19
N GLU A 166 -5.54 -17.73 -13.26
CA GLU A 166 -4.09 -17.88 -13.38
C GLU A 166 -3.55 -17.14 -14.61
N VAL A 167 -4.28 -17.15 -15.73
CA VAL A 167 -3.88 -16.47 -16.97
C VAL A 167 -3.80 -14.96 -16.76
N TYR A 168 -4.77 -14.38 -16.05
CA TYR A 168 -4.78 -12.95 -15.72
C TYR A 168 -3.62 -12.57 -14.81
N VAL A 169 -3.27 -13.44 -13.85
CA VAL A 169 -2.12 -13.23 -12.97
C VAL A 169 -0.81 -13.32 -13.74
N ILE A 170 -0.65 -14.30 -14.64
CA ILE A 170 0.54 -14.46 -15.48
C ILE A 170 0.74 -13.25 -16.39
N VAL A 171 -0.33 -12.74 -17.00
CA VAL A 171 -0.28 -11.51 -17.81
C VAL A 171 0.20 -10.33 -16.96
N LEU A 172 -0.38 -10.15 -15.77
CA LEU A 172 0.02 -9.08 -14.85
C LEU A 172 1.51 -9.19 -14.46
N ILE A 173 1.98 -10.38 -14.05
CA ILE A 173 3.38 -10.63 -13.70
C ILE A 173 4.30 -10.30 -14.88
N SER A 174 3.96 -10.79 -16.08
CA SER A 174 4.78 -10.63 -17.29
C SER A 174 5.01 -9.16 -17.62
N PHE A 175 3.94 -8.34 -17.59
CA PHE A 175 4.05 -6.92 -17.89
C PHE A 175 4.74 -6.13 -16.78
N ILE A 176 4.53 -6.49 -15.50
CA ILE A 176 5.31 -5.92 -14.40
C ILE A 176 6.80 -6.26 -14.56
N ALA A 177 7.14 -7.50 -14.95
CA ALA A 177 8.53 -7.91 -15.18
C ALA A 177 9.19 -7.12 -16.33
N ILE A 178 8.47 -6.89 -17.43
CA ILE A 178 8.95 -6.03 -18.53
C ILE A 178 9.18 -4.61 -18.02
N ALA A 179 8.23 -4.04 -17.27
CA ALA A 179 8.38 -2.72 -16.67
C ALA A 179 9.60 -2.64 -15.73
N ASN A 180 9.85 -3.68 -14.94
CA ASN A 180 11.02 -3.79 -14.05
C ASN A 180 12.34 -3.74 -14.83
N LEU A 181 12.45 -4.47 -15.94
CA LEU A 181 13.66 -4.45 -16.77
C LEU A 181 13.93 -3.06 -17.34
N VAL A 182 12.88 -2.39 -17.83
CA VAL A 182 12.98 -1.02 -18.36
C VAL A 182 13.39 -0.05 -17.26
N MET A 183 12.70 -0.05 -16.12
CA MET A 183 13.00 0.86 -15.01
C MET A 183 14.38 0.60 -14.40
N TYR A 184 14.84 -0.65 -14.33
CA TYR A 184 16.20 -0.97 -13.85
C TYR A 184 17.27 -0.35 -14.75
N LYS A 185 17.13 -0.48 -16.08
CA LYS A 185 18.05 0.15 -17.04
C LYS A 185 18.08 1.67 -16.88
N PHE A 186 16.93 2.31 -16.73
CA PHE A 186 16.86 3.77 -16.51
C PHE A 186 17.50 4.19 -15.18
N ASN A 187 17.25 3.47 -14.08
CA ASN A 187 17.90 3.76 -12.80
C ASN A 187 19.43 3.69 -12.91
N ILE A 188 19.97 2.62 -13.51
CA ILE A 188 21.42 2.47 -13.68
C ILE A 188 22.00 3.57 -14.59
N HIS A 189 21.27 3.99 -15.63
CA HIS A 189 21.72 5.06 -16.52
C HIS A 189 21.77 6.43 -15.82
N LEU A 190 20.81 6.72 -14.95
CA LEU A 190 20.73 7.98 -14.21
C LEU A 190 21.69 8.05 -13.01
N ILE A 191 22.23 6.92 -12.57
CA ILE A 191 23.24 6.89 -11.52
C ILE A 191 24.63 7.07 -12.16
N ASP A 192 25.29 8.17 -11.81
CA ASP A 192 26.60 8.59 -12.33
C ASP A 192 27.61 7.42 -12.36
N SER A 193 28.17 7.18 -13.54
CA SER A 193 29.09 6.08 -13.82
C SER A 193 30.44 6.21 -13.13
N SER A 194 30.80 7.41 -12.66
CA SER A 194 32.04 7.67 -11.92
C SER A 194 32.05 7.05 -10.50
N ILE A 195 30.88 6.71 -9.95
CA ILE A 195 30.70 6.24 -8.56
C ILE A 195 30.72 4.69 -8.47
N LYS A 196 30.93 3.98 -9.60
CA LYS A 196 30.80 2.50 -9.71
C LYS A 196 31.85 1.67 -8.96
N LYS A 197 32.82 2.26 -8.24
CA LYS A 197 33.96 1.56 -7.62
C LYS A 197 33.96 1.54 -6.08
N VAL A 198 32.79 1.67 -5.43
CA VAL A 198 32.72 1.65 -3.95
C VAL A 198 32.43 0.25 -3.43
N LYS A 199 33.24 -0.24 -2.49
CA LYS A 199 33.02 -1.51 -1.78
C LYS A 199 31.85 -1.35 -0.80
N ILE A 200 30.77 -2.09 -1.02
CA ILE A 200 29.56 -2.05 -0.18
C ILE A 200 29.79 -2.79 1.14
N SER A 201 29.59 -2.12 2.28
CA SER A 201 29.56 -2.78 3.59
C SER A 201 28.15 -3.28 3.91
N TYR A 202 27.82 -4.49 3.43
CA TYR A 202 26.48 -5.08 3.61
C TYR A 202 26.05 -5.18 5.08
N ARG A 203 26.96 -5.51 5.99
CA ARG A 203 26.67 -5.61 7.43
C ARG A 203 26.27 -4.26 8.02
N ALA A 204 27.05 -3.21 7.74
CA ALA A 204 26.76 -1.87 8.24
C ALA A 204 25.42 -1.36 7.69
N LYS A 205 25.19 -1.49 6.38
CA LYS A 205 23.92 -1.08 5.74
C LYS A 205 22.72 -1.83 6.29
N SER A 206 22.84 -3.13 6.51
CA SER A 206 21.75 -3.93 7.08
C SER A 206 21.40 -3.44 8.49
N SER A 207 22.39 -3.11 9.31
CA SER A 207 22.18 -2.52 10.64
C SER A 207 21.48 -1.17 10.55
N ASP A 208 21.92 -0.30 9.63
CA ASP A 208 21.32 1.02 9.43
C ASP A 208 19.86 0.91 8.98
N TYR A 209 19.56 0.07 7.99
CA TYR A 209 18.21 -0.14 7.46
C TYR A 209 17.30 -0.75 8.54
N TRP A 210 17.80 -1.72 9.30
CA TRP A 210 17.05 -2.35 10.37
C TRP A 210 16.71 -1.40 11.51
N SER A 211 17.66 -0.52 11.88
CA SER A 211 17.46 0.45 12.96
C SER A 211 16.27 1.38 12.71
N LEU A 212 16.04 1.74 11.44
CA LEU A 212 14.91 2.56 10.98
C LEU A 212 13.66 1.71 10.72
N GLY A 213 13.83 0.57 10.05
CA GLY A 213 12.73 -0.20 9.48
C GLY A 213 11.93 -1.03 10.49
N LYS A 214 12.53 -1.51 11.58
CA LYS A 214 11.93 -2.57 12.42
C LYS A 214 10.54 -2.24 12.99
N TRP A 215 10.37 -1.03 13.53
CA TRP A 215 9.08 -0.61 14.11
C TRP A 215 8.04 -0.33 13.03
N SER A 216 8.48 0.23 11.90
CA SER A 216 7.62 0.46 10.74
C SER A 216 7.13 -0.89 10.17
N ALA A 217 8.03 -1.87 10.05
CA ALA A 217 7.71 -3.21 9.55
C ALA A 217 6.71 -3.90 10.46
N GLY A 218 6.96 -3.96 11.77
CA GLY A 218 6.01 -4.53 12.73
C GLY A 218 4.64 -3.84 12.66
N SER A 219 4.63 -2.50 12.56
CA SER A 219 3.41 -1.71 12.48
C SER A 219 2.62 -2.00 11.21
N MET A 220 3.29 -2.04 10.05
CA MET A 220 2.62 -2.30 8.78
C MET A 220 2.21 -3.76 8.63
N THR A 221 2.94 -4.71 9.23
CA THR A 221 2.52 -6.13 9.32
C THR A 221 1.23 -6.28 10.13
N CYS A 222 1.09 -5.58 11.26
CA CYS A 222 -0.15 -5.60 12.03
C CYS A 222 -1.31 -5.02 11.21
N PHE A 223 -1.09 -3.87 10.56
CA PHE A 223 -2.07 -3.25 9.68
C PHE A 223 -2.47 -4.15 8.50
N TRP A 224 -1.49 -4.84 7.89
CA TRP A 224 -1.74 -5.79 6.81
C TRP A 224 -2.58 -6.97 7.30
N MET A 225 -2.23 -7.58 8.43
CA MET A 225 -3.00 -8.71 8.98
C MET A 225 -4.47 -8.31 9.21
N ALA A 226 -4.71 -7.11 9.73
CA ALA A 226 -6.04 -6.62 10.03
C ALA A 226 -6.84 -6.10 8.80
N THR A 227 -6.23 -6.08 7.61
CA THR A 227 -6.92 -5.60 6.39
C THR A 227 -6.85 -6.61 5.25
N GLN A 228 -5.65 -7.03 4.86
CA GLN A 228 -5.40 -7.99 3.78
C GLN A 228 -5.34 -9.43 4.32
N GLY A 229 -4.73 -9.64 5.49
CA GLY A 229 -4.62 -10.95 6.12
C GLY A 229 -6.00 -11.55 6.47
N LEU A 230 -7.01 -10.72 6.71
CA LEU A 230 -8.38 -11.18 6.95
C LEU A 230 -8.97 -11.95 5.76
N PHE A 231 -8.66 -11.56 4.52
CA PHE A 231 -9.09 -12.32 3.33
C PHE A 231 -8.53 -13.74 3.33
N ILE A 232 -7.30 -13.91 3.84
CA ILE A 232 -6.65 -15.21 3.95
C ILE A 232 -7.30 -16.02 5.08
N ILE A 233 -7.36 -15.44 6.28
CA ILE A 233 -7.86 -16.11 7.49
C ILE A 233 -9.31 -16.56 7.33
N LEU A 234 -10.16 -15.72 6.75
CA LEU A 234 -11.60 -15.98 6.65
C LEU A 234 -12.01 -16.72 5.38
N SER A 235 -11.12 -16.91 4.40
CA SER A 235 -11.45 -17.53 3.10
C SER A 235 -12.13 -18.88 3.17
N LYS A 236 -11.86 -19.68 4.21
CA LYS A 236 -12.49 -21.00 4.42
C LYS A 236 -13.82 -20.93 5.15
N HIS A 237 -14.22 -19.74 5.61
CA HIS A 237 -15.34 -19.52 6.51
C HIS A 237 -16.42 -18.61 5.92
N ILE A 238 -16.14 -17.93 4.81
CA ILE A 238 -17.07 -17.02 4.13
C ILE A 238 -17.26 -17.46 2.68
N SER A 239 -18.32 -16.98 2.03
CA SER A 239 -18.56 -17.27 0.61
C SER A 239 -17.59 -16.53 -0.31
N ASP A 240 -17.31 -17.11 -1.48
CA ASP A 240 -16.48 -16.48 -2.51
C ASP A 240 -17.03 -15.12 -2.96
N GLU A 241 -18.36 -15.00 -3.06
CA GLU A 241 -19.03 -13.74 -3.41
C GLU A 241 -18.79 -12.65 -2.35
N GLN A 242 -18.89 -12.99 -1.07
CA GLN A 242 -18.62 -12.06 0.03
C GLN A 242 -17.16 -11.60 0.02
N LEU A 243 -16.23 -12.53 -0.21
CA LEU A 243 -14.79 -12.28 -0.27
C LEU A 243 -14.45 -11.32 -1.42
N VAL A 244 -14.95 -11.60 -2.62
CA VAL A 244 -14.75 -10.79 -3.83
C VAL A 244 -15.41 -9.41 -3.67
N THR A 245 -16.66 -9.35 -3.22
CA THR A 245 -17.40 -8.10 -3.04
C THR A 245 -16.71 -7.20 -2.03
N THR A 246 -16.27 -7.75 -0.90
CA THR A 246 -15.56 -6.97 0.12
C THR A 246 -14.21 -6.48 -0.39
N ARG A 247 -13.49 -7.31 -1.15
CA ARG A 247 -12.21 -6.91 -1.76
C ARG A 247 -12.40 -5.79 -2.77
N LEU A 248 -13.39 -5.92 -3.66
CA LEU A 248 -13.74 -4.91 -4.65
C LEU A 248 -14.07 -3.58 -3.97
N CYS A 249 -14.98 -3.61 -2.99
CA CYS A 249 -15.36 -2.43 -2.23
C CYS A 249 -14.15 -1.80 -1.52
N LEU A 250 -13.26 -2.61 -0.91
CA LEU A 250 -12.06 -2.11 -0.24
C LEU A 250 -11.10 -1.42 -1.22
N SER A 251 -10.90 -2.02 -2.39
CA SER A 251 -10.02 -1.47 -3.43
C SER A 251 -10.57 -0.16 -4.00
N ILE A 252 -11.85 -0.13 -4.35
CA ILE A 252 -12.50 1.06 -4.91
C ILE A 252 -12.50 2.20 -3.87
N THR A 253 -12.94 1.93 -2.63
CA THR A 253 -12.92 2.95 -1.56
C THR A 253 -11.50 3.38 -1.20
N GLY A 254 -10.50 2.54 -1.46
CA GLY A 254 -9.08 2.84 -1.34
C GLY A 254 -8.60 4.06 -2.14
N ILE A 255 -9.37 4.54 -3.13
CA ILE A 255 -9.12 5.82 -3.81
C ILE A 255 -9.06 6.99 -2.80
N ILE A 256 -9.88 6.95 -1.75
CA ILE A 256 -9.87 7.94 -0.67
C ILE A 256 -8.53 7.89 0.10
N ALA A 257 -8.00 6.68 0.36
CA ALA A 257 -6.73 6.51 1.05
C ALA A 257 -5.53 7.08 0.26
N ILE A 258 -5.60 7.10 -1.08
CA ILE A 258 -4.55 7.68 -1.94
C ILE A 258 -4.42 9.18 -1.67
N TYR A 259 -5.53 9.89 -1.52
CA TYR A 259 -5.53 11.30 -1.17
C TYR A 259 -4.82 11.55 0.17
N PHE A 260 -5.17 10.79 1.22
CA PHE A 260 -4.55 10.93 2.53
C PHE A 260 -3.06 10.55 2.53
N THR A 261 -2.65 9.61 1.68
CA THR A 261 -1.24 9.25 1.48
C THR A 261 -0.48 10.36 0.76
N ALA A 262 -1.09 11.00 -0.25
CA ALA A 262 -0.51 12.17 -0.91
C ALA A 262 -0.37 13.36 0.06
N LEU A 263 -1.35 13.55 0.95
CA LEU A 263 -1.23 14.52 2.04
C LEU A 263 -0.10 14.16 3.01
N GLU A 264 0.05 12.89 3.42
CA GLU A 264 1.13 12.43 4.30
C GLU A 264 2.50 12.85 3.78
N ASN A 265 2.76 12.58 2.50
CA ASN A 265 4.04 12.86 1.85
C ASN A 265 4.40 14.35 1.84
N ASN A 266 3.39 15.24 1.79
CA ASN A 266 3.60 16.70 1.82
C ASN A 266 3.60 17.27 3.24
N LEU A 267 2.76 16.71 4.11
CA LEU A 267 2.47 17.24 5.44
C LEU A 267 3.55 16.86 6.46
N MET A 268 4.06 15.63 6.41
CA MET A 268 4.99 15.11 7.41
C MET A 268 6.30 15.93 7.54
N PRO A 269 6.98 16.34 6.43
CA PRO A 269 8.15 17.21 6.53
C PRO A 269 7.82 18.59 7.11
N SER A 270 6.68 19.15 6.72
CA SER A 270 6.22 20.46 7.19
C SER A 270 5.90 20.46 8.69
N LEU A 271 5.15 19.46 9.16
CA LEU A 271 4.83 19.28 10.58
C LEU A 271 6.10 19.12 11.42
N ARG A 272 7.08 18.33 10.94
CA ARG A 272 8.36 18.16 11.66
C ARG A 272 9.12 19.47 11.78
N LYS A 273 9.18 20.29 10.72
CA LYS A 273 9.83 21.60 10.76
C LYS A 273 9.13 22.55 11.74
N GLN A 274 7.80 22.63 11.69
CA GLN A 274 7.02 23.47 12.60
C GLN A 274 7.19 23.03 14.06
N PHE A 275 7.23 21.72 14.31
CA PHE A 275 7.45 21.16 15.65
C PHE A 275 8.82 21.53 16.22
N ILE A 276 9.90 21.34 15.44
CA ILE A 276 11.27 21.71 15.85
C ILE A 276 11.36 23.22 16.13
N ASN A 277 10.73 24.03 15.28
CA ASN A 277 10.70 25.48 15.41
C ASN A 277 9.72 25.99 16.49
N LYS A 278 9.08 25.08 17.25
CA LYS A 278 8.10 25.39 18.30
C LYS A 278 6.90 26.23 17.83
N GLN A 279 6.52 26.09 16.56
CA GLN A 279 5.38 26.80 15.95
C GLN A 279 4.07 26.02 16.18
N TYR A 280 3.65 25.88 17.44
CA TYR A 280 2.55 24.99 17.80
C TYR A 280 1.17 25.47 17.32
N ASP A 281 0.93 26.78 17.31
CA ASP A 281 -0.33 27.35 16.79
C ASP A 281 -0.53 27.00 15.30
N ASN A 282 0.56 27.02 14.52
CA ASN A 282 0.52 26.63 13.11
C ASN A 282 0.14 25.14 12.96
N ILE A 283 0.62 24.28 13.85
CA ILE A 283 0.27 22.85 13.84
C ILE A 283 -1.22 22.66 14.10
N LEU A 284 -1.81 23.42 15.04
CA LEU A 284 -3.25 23.37 15.33
C LEU A 284 -4.10 23.84 14.14
N VAL A 285 -3.69 24.93 13.48
CA VAL A 285 -4.37 25.43 12.26
C VAL A 285 -4.31 24.38 11.14
N VAL A 286 -3.14 23.78 10.94
CA VAL A 286 -2.93 22.72 9.95
C VAL A 286 -3.77 21.49 10.27
N ARG A 287 -3.86 21.09 11.55
CA ARG A 287 -4.71 19.98 12.02
C ARG A 287 -6.19 20.23 11.72
N LYS A 288 -6.71 21.41 12.08
CA LYS A 288 -8.10 21.79 11.80
C LYS A 288 -8.39 21.78 10.29
N SER A 289 -7.51 22.36 9.49
CA SER A 289 -7.60 22.36 8.03
C SER A 289 -7.59 20.95 7.45
N TYR A 290 -6.74 20.05 7.97
CA TYR A 290 -6.66 18.66 7.56
C TYR A 290 -8.00 17.93 7.78
N TYR A 291 -8.60 18.06 8.96
CA TYR A 291 -9.88 17.39 9.24
C TYR A 291 -11.02 17.91 8.36
N ILE A 292 -11.16 19.24 8.22
CA ILE A 292 -12.25 19.82 7.43
C ILE A 292 -12.11 19.43 5.95
N LYS A 293 -10.92 19.62 5.36
CA LYS A 293 -10.69 19.31 3.95
C LYS A 293 -10.73 17.81 3.68
N GLY A 294 -10.15 17.02 4.59
CA GLY A 294 -10.20 15.57 4.52
C GLY A 294 -11.63 15.04 4.56
N PHE A 295 -12.48 15.59 5.43
CA PHE A 295 -13.88 15.15 5.55
C PHE A 295 -14.66 15.51 4.29
N LEU A 296 -14.57 16.78 3.83
CA LEU A 296 -15.24 17.23 2.62
C LEU A 296 -14.83 16.41 1.39
N PHE A 297 -13.53 16.14 1.24
CA PHE A 297 -13.01 15.30 0.15
C PHE A 297 -13.51 13.86 0.25
N SER A 298 -13.45 13.26 1.44
CA SER A 298 -13.82 11.85 1.61
C SER A 298 -15.32 11.65 1.43
N ALA A 299 -16.15 12.59 1.90
CA ALA A 299 -17.60 12.57 1.70
C ALA A 299 -17.98 12.72 0.22
N SER A 300 -17.39 13.70 -0.48
CA SER A 300 -17.68 13.91 -1.91
C SER A 300 -17.18 12.75 -2.76
N MET A 301 -15.98 12.22 -2.49
CA MET A 301 -15.47 11.04 -3.18
C MET A 301 -16.28 9.78 -2.88
N SER A 302 -16.72 9.58 -1.63
CA SER A 302 -17.60 8.44 -1.31
C SER A 302 -18.88 8.48 -2.14
N LEU A 303 -19.48 9.66 -2.34
CA LEU A 303 -20.67 9.81 -3.18
C LEU A 303 -20.36 9.51 -4.67
N ILE A 304 -19.29 10.09 -5.23
CA ILE A 304 -18.90 9.86 -6.62
C ILE A 304 -18.63 8.37 -6.87
N ILE A 305 -17.91 7.75 -5.94
CA ILE A 305 -17.56 6.34 -6.02
C ILE A 305 -18.81 5.46 -5.85
N ALA A 306 -19.75 5.80 -4.96
CA ALA A 306 -21.00 5.06 -4.80
C ALA A 306 -21.83 5.09 -6.09
N LEU A 307 -21.93 6.26 -6.74
CA LEU A 307 -22.60 6.41 -8.03
C LEU A 307 -21.91 5.55 -9.10
N PHE A 308 -20.58 5.59 -9.16
CA PHE A 308 -19.80 4.74 -10.06
C PHE A 308 -20.01 3.25 -9.79
N TYR A 309 -19.98 2.83 -8.52
CA TYR A 309 -20.18 1.44 -8.13
C TYR A 309 -21.54 0.90 -8.59
N ASN A 310 -22.61 1.66 -8.34
CA ASN A 310 -23.98 1.28 -8.72
C ASN A 310 -24.17 1.14 -10.24
N LEU A 311 -23.35 1.78 -11.08
CA LEU A 311 -23.41 1.61 -12.54
C LEU A 311 -22.91 0.23 -13.00
N PHE A 312 -21.99 -0.39 -12.25
CA PHE A 312 -21.33 -1.63 -12.66
C PHE A 312 -21.71 -2.86 -11.79
N PHE A 313 -22.11 -2.62 -10.54
CA PHE A 313 -22.44 -3.64 -9.55
C PHE A 313 -23.75 -3.30 -8.85
N GLN A 314 -24.64 -4.29 -8.71
CA GLN A 314 -25.96 -4.12 -8.08
C GLN A 314 -26.02 -4.61 -6.63
N ASN A 315 -25.06 -5.44 -6.20
CA ASN A 315 -25.01 -6.03 -4.87
C ASN A 315 -23.92 -5.38 -4.00
N GLY A 316 -24.00 -5.53 -2.67
CA GLY A 316 -22.90 -5.15 -1.76
C GLY A 316 -22.84 -3.68 -1.35
N ILE A 317 -23.89 -2.89 -1.57
CA ILE A 317 -23.90 -1.46 -1.21
C ILE A 317 -23.66 -1.20 0.29
N PHE A 318 -24.12 -2.11 1.17
CA PHE A 318 -23.87 -2.02 2.60
C PHE A 318 -22.39 -2.29 2.94
N ILE A 319 -21.77 -3.29 2.31
CA ILE A 319 -20.33 -3.55 2.43
C ILE A 319 -19.53 -2.32 1.97
N PHE A 320 -19.94 -1.74 0.83
CA PHE A 320 -19.36 -0.51 0.30
C PHE A 320 -19.47 0.65 1.32
N ALA A 321 -20.64 0.88 1.89
CA ALA A 321 -20.86 1.94 2.88
C ALA A 321 -19.99 1.75 4.13
N ILE A 322 -19.90 0.52 4.67
CA ILE A 322 -19.04 0.17 5.80
C ILE A 322 -17.58 0.52 5.49
N LEU A 323 -17.10 0.16 4.29
CA LEU A 323 -15.72 0.41 3.89
C LEU A 323 -15.46 1.90 3.58
N CYS A 324 -16.45 2.64 3.08
CA CYS A 324 -16.39 4.11 3.00
C CYS A 324 -16.21 4.73 4.39
N CYS A 325 -17.00 4.29 5.38
CA CYS A 325 -16.83 4.72 6.77
C CYS A 325 -15.42 4.40 7.27
N TYR A 326 -14.91 3.20 6.99
CA TYR A 326 -13.54 2.82 7.34
C TYR A 326 -12.51 3.79 6.76
N GLN A 327 -12.59 4.09 5.46
CA GLN A 327 -11.64 5.01 4.81
C GLN A 327 -11.73 6.44 5.37
N ILE A 328 -12.94 6.90 5.69
CA ILE A 328 -13.16 8.22 6.31
C ILE A 328 -12.53 8.26 7.70
N PHE A 329 -12.88 7.31 8.59
CA PHE A 329 -12.36 7.29 9.97
C PHE A 329 -10.84 7.11 10.00
N SER A 330 -10.35 6.08 9.32
CA SER A 330 -8.92 5.76 9.24
C SER A 330 -8.12 6.90 8.61
N GLY A 331 -8.66 7.52 7.54
CA GLY A 331 -8.03 8.63 6.84
C GLY A 331 -7.96 9.92 7.66
N LEU A 332 -9.08 10.34 8.27
CA LEU A 332 -9.13 11.56 9.07
C LEU A 332 -8.22 11.47 10.29
N LEU A 333 -8.31 10.37 11.03
CA LEU A 333 -7.57 10.21 12.28
C LEU A 333 -6.10 9.82 12.05
N LYS A 334 -5.71 9.56 10.79
CA LYS A 334 -4.31 9.33 10.42
C LYS A 334 -3.38 10.50 10.71
N PHE A 335 -3.91 11.73 10.80
CA PHE A 335 -3.13 12.90 11.24
C PHE A 335 -2.41 12.65 12.57
N GLU A 336 -3.08 11.98 13.52
CA GLU A 336 -2.50 11.69 14.84
C GLU A 336 -1.34 10.70 14.75
N SER A 337 -1.44 9.72 13.85
CA SER A 337 -0.31 8.84 13.53
C SER A 337 0.87 9.65 12.99
N TYR A 338 0.62 10.61 12.10
CA TYR A 338 1.66 11.49 11.56
C TYR A 338 2.30 12.33 12.66
N PHE A 339 1.49 12.87 13.59
CA PHE A 339 2.00 13.63 14.72
C PHE A 339 2.86 12.76 15.66
N LEU A 340 2.43 11.54 15.98
CA LEU A 340 3.24 10.58 16.75
C LEU A 340 4.58 10.24 16.07
N LYS A 341 4.58 10.08 14.74
CA LYS A 341 5.82 9.92 13.96
C LYS A 341 6.71 11.17 14.01
N VAL A 342 6.11 12.37 13.96
CA VAL A 342 6.83 13.64 14.16
C VAL A 342 7.44 13.72 15.54
N LEU A 343 6.82 13.14 16.57
CA LEU A 343 7.40 12.99 17.93
C LEU A 343 8.45 11.85 18.04
N GLN A 344 8.76 11.17 16.93
CA GLN A 344 9.63 9.99 16.89
C GLN A 344 9.15 8.81 17.74
N LYS A 345 7.84 8.71 18.01
CA LYS A 345 7.22 7.64 18.81
C LYS A 345 6.72 6.49 17.92
N HIS A 346 7.60 5.96 17.08
CA HIS A 346 7.27 4.86 16.15
C HIS A 346 6.85 3.57 16.85
N ASN A 347 7.41 3.30 18.04
CA ASN A 347 7.01 2.17 18.89
C ASN A 347 5.55 2.27 19.36
N VAL A 348 5.06 3.48 19.62
CA VAL A 348 3.66 3.72 20.03
C VAL A 348 2.71 3.52 18.85
N VAL A 349 3.12 3.93 17.64
CA VAL A 349 2.38 3.65 16.41
C VAL A 349 2.28 2.13 16.16
N PHE A 350 3.37 1.39 16.38
CA PHE A 350 3.36 -0.07 16.34
C PHE A 350 2.38 -0.65 17.37
N LEU A 351 2.49 -0.26 18.64
CA LEU A 351 1.64 -0.75 19.72
C LEU A 351 0.15 -0.50 19.43
N SER A 352 -0.20 0.67 18.89
CA SER A 352 -1.57 1.02 18.51
C SER A 352 -2.13 0.05 17.46
N ASN A 353 -1.35 -0.27 16.42
CA ASN A 353 -1.77 -1.24 15.40
C ASN A 353 -1.81 -2.67 15.93
N PHE A 354 -0.89 -3.05 16.82
CA PHE A 354 -0.85 -4.38 17.41
C PHE A 354 -2.10 -4.64 18.27
N VAL A 355 -2.44 -3.70 19.16
CA VAL A 355 -3.64 -3.80 19.99
C VAL A 355 -4.91 -3.79 19.13
N ALA A 356 -4.97 -2.95 18.10
CA ALA A 356 -6.09 -2.93 17.17
C ALA A 356 -6.26 -4.27 16.42
N LEU A 357 -5.17 -4.90 15.99
CA LEU A 357 -5.20 -6.23 15.38
C LEU A 357 -5.80 -7.27 16.35
N VAL A 358 -5.29 -7.35 17.57
CA VAL A 358 -5.78 -8.30 18.58
C VAL A 358 -7.27 -8.08 18.85
N ALA A 359 -7.68 -6.83 19.07
CA ALA A 359 -9.07 -6.48 19.29
C ALA A 359 -9.96 -6.85 18.09
N THR A 360 -9.45 -6.68 16.87
CA THR A 360 -10.17 -7.02 15.63
C THR A 360 -10.39 -8.52 15.49
N LEU A 361 -9.38 -9.34 15.80
CA LEU A 361 -9.52 -10.79 15.76
C LEU A 361 -10.53 -11.28 16.81
N ILE A 362 -10.50 -10.72 18.03
CA ILE A 362 -11.50 -11.02 19.07
C ILE A 362 -12.89 -10.59 18.61
N PHE A 363 -13.04 -9.39 18.04
CA PHE A 363 -14.31 -8.89 17.55
C PHE A 363 -14.89 -9.76 16.42
N GLY A 364 -14.05 -10.20 15.48
CA GLY A 364 -14.45 -11.14 14.43
C GLY A 364 -14.93 -12.48 14.97
N TYR A 365 -14.24 -13.02 15.98
CA TYR A 365 -14.67 -14.24 16.67
C TYR A 365 -16.05 -14.08 17.32
N LEU A 366 -16.30 -12.93 17.98
CA LEU A 366 -17.58 -12.64 18.63
C LEU A 366 -18.73 -12.38 17.65
N LEU A 367 -18.46 -11.79 16.48
CA LEU A 367 -19.47 -11.53 15.45
C LEU A 367 -20.02 -12.80 14.81
N GLY A 368 -19.22 -13.87 14.77
CA GLY A 368 -19.52 -15.09 14.05
C GLY A 368 -19.25 -14.98 12.54
N VAL A 369 -18.80 -16.08 11.94
CA VAL A 369 -18.42 -16.14 10.52
C VAL A 369 -19.62 -16.22 9.56
N GLU A 370 -20.81 -16.53 10.09
CA GLU A 370 -22.06 -16.59 9.32
C GLU A 370 -22.60 -15.20 8.92
N ASN A 371 -22.00 -14.12 9.42
CA ASN A 371 -22.42 -12.77 9.09
C ASN A 371 -21.82 -12.30 7.75
N ASP A 372 -22.70 -11.99 6.78
CA ASP A 372 -22.34 -11.51 5.43
C ASP A 372 -21.49 -10.22 5.42
N TYR A 373 -21.42 -9.51 6.54
CA TYR A 373 -20.65 -8.28 6.69
C TYR A 373 -19.40 -8.44 7.57
N VAL A 374 -19.10 -9.65 8.08
CA VAL A 374 -18.04 -9.89 9.08
C VAL A 374 -16.70 -9.30 8.65
N LEU A 375 -16.28 -9.53 7.40
CA LEU A 375 -14.97 -9.08 6.92
C LEU A 375 -14.90 -7.54 6.82
N ALA A 376 -15.96 -6.89 6.34
CA ALA A 376 -16.04 -5.44 6.26
C ALA A 376 -16.11 -4.78 7.65
N LEU A 377 -16.88 -5.37 8.57
CA LEU A 377 -17.01 -4.90 9.95
C LEU A 377 -15.70 -5.04 10.73
N MET A 378 -14.97 -6.15 10.56
CA MET A 378 -13.64 -6.31 11.15
C MET A 378 -12.66 -5.24 10.65
N ILE A 379 -12.64 -4.95 9.34
CA ILE A 379 -11.79 -3.89 8.78
C ILE A 379 -12.17 -2.51 9.35
N LEU A 380 -13.45 -2.19 9.41
CA LEU A 380 -13.94 -0.95 10.01
C LEU A 380 -13.54 -0.85 11.49
N PHE A 381 -13.77 -1.92 12.25
CA PHE A 381 -13.44 -1.97 13.67
C PHE A 381 -11.94 -1.77 13.91
N ASN A 382 -11.08 -2.41 13.13
CA ASN A 382 -9.64 -2.17 13.17
C ASN A 382 -9.31 -0.68 12.94
N GLY A 383 -9.92 -0.07 11.93
CA GLY A 383 -9.74 1.34 11.62
C GLY A 383 -10.14 2.26 12.77
N ILE A 384 -11.27 1.98 13.43
CA ILE A 384 -11.76 2.73 14.59
C ILE A 384 -10.81 2.57 15.78
N VAL A 385 -10.52 1.34 16.19
CA VAL A 385 -9.69 1.05 17.37
C VAL A 385 -8.29 1.64 17.20
N CYS A 386 -7.65 1.39 16.05
CA CYS A 386 -6.31 1.93 15.77
C CYS A 386 -6.30 3.47 15.84
N SER A 387 -7.32 4.11 15.26
CA SER A 387 -7.46 5.57 15.27
C SER A 387 -7.70 6.15 16.67
N MET A 388 -8.49 5.46 17.51
CA MET A 388 -8.70 5.84 18.91
C MET A 388 -7.40 5.77 19.72
N PHE A 389 -6.60 4.72 19.52
CA PHE A 389 -5.29 4.62 20.18
C PHE A 389 -4.33 5.72 19.72
N TYR A 390 -4.30 6.09 18.44
CA TYR A 390 -3.50 7.24 17.99
C TYR A 390 -3.90 8.53 18.68
N LEU A 391 -5.21 8.81 18.76
CA LEU A 391 -5.75 9.98 19.47
C LEU A 391 -5.36 9.98 20.96
N PHE A 392 -5.54 8.84 21.63
CA PHE A 392 -5.21 8.69 23.04
C PHE A 392 -3.74 9.00 23.32
N PHE A 393 -2.83 8.35 22.60
CA PHE A 393 -1.39 8.56 22.81
C PHE A 393 -0.92 9.95 22.40
N SER A 394 -1.48 10.51 21.32
CA SER A 394 -1.18 11.87 20.89
C SER A 394 -1.53 12.88 21.99
N LYS A 395 -2.74 12.82 22.55
CA LYS A 395 -3.18 13.67 23.67
C LYS A 395 -2.37 13.44 24.95
N PHE A 396 -2.10 12.18 25.30
CA PHE A 396 -1.33 11.85 26.50
C PHE A 396 0.07 12.47 26.46
N LEU A 397 0.77 12.32 25.33
CA LEU A 397 2.11 12.90 25.14
C LEU A 397 2.09 14.43 25.04
N SER A 398 1.02 15.00 24.50
CA SER A 398 0.85 16.45 24.40
C SER A 398 0.64 17.08 25.79
N SER A 399 -0.11 16.42 26.67
CA SER A 399 -0.36 16.86 28.05
C SER A 399 0.88 16.77 28.96
N ASN A 400 1.65 15.69 28.86
CA ASN A 400 2.86 15.50 29.67
C ASN A 400 4.11 16.24 29.14
N GLY A 401 4.05 16.72 27.89
CA GLY A 401 5.12 17.49 27.25
C GLY A 401 5.12 18.99 27.53
N GLY A 402 4.18 19.49 28.35
CA GLY A 402 4.16 20.87 28.83
C GLY A 402 4.11 21.93 27.73
N LYS A 403 3.08 21.90 26.86
CA LYS A 403 2.52 23.02 26.03
C LYS A 403 1.78 22.49 24.78
N TYR A 404 0.75 21.67 24.95
CA TYR A 404 -0.16 21.32 23.85
C TYR A 404 -1.57 21.10 24.41
N VAL A 405 -2.31 22.19 24.56
CA VAL A 405 -3.78 22.17 24.71
C VAL A 405 -4.38 22.77 23.46
#